data_AF-Q3IXH7-F1
#
_entry.id   AF-Q3IXH7-F1
#
_cell.length_a   1.000
_cell.length_b   1.000
_cell.length_c   1.000
_cell.angle_alpha   90.00
_cell.angle_beta   90.00
_cell.angle_gamma   90.00
#
_symmetry.space_group_name_H-M   'P 1'
#
loop_
_entity.id
_entity.type
_entity.pdbx_description
1 polymer ?
#
loop_
_entity_poly.entity_id
_entity_poly.type
_entity_poly.pdbx_seq_one_letter_code
_entity_poly.pdbx_strand_id
1 'polypeptide(L)'
;MKTNLVDRVLADPNYRLLKARRSRLGWWLTAALMLVYYGFILLIAFEKQVLATRIGAGVITWGIPVGFGVIVFTVVITAFYVMRANREFDDLTEKVRRGAIQ
;
A
#
# COMPACT_ATOMS: atom_id res chain seq x y z
N MET A 1 28.42 -5.42 24.64
CA MET A 1 28.64 -6.08 23.34
C MET A 1 27.39 -6.86 22.94
N LYS A 2 26.50 -6.29 22.12
CA LYS A 2 25.30 -6.96 21.55
C LYS A 2 25.42 -7.20 20.03
N THR A 3 26.57 -6.87 19.44
CA THR A 3 26.83 -6.81 18.00
C THR A 3 26.79 -8.21 17.34
N ASN A 4 27.32 -9.24 18.01
CA ASN A 4 27.44 -10.60 17.45
C ASN A 4 26.12 -11.28 17.06
N LEU A 5 25.01 -10.97 17.75
CA LEU A 5 23.71 -11.55 17.44
C LEU A 5 23.06 -10.85 16.23
N VAL A 6 23.19 -9.52 16.16
CA VAL A 6 22.69 -8.72 15.05
C VAL A 6 23.42 -9.08 13.76
N ASP A 7 24.76 -9.22 13.82
CA ASP A 7 25.57 -9.57 12.65
C ASP A 7 25.27 -10.99 12.13
N ARG A 8 25.03 -11.96 13.03
CA ARG A 8 24.60 -13.32 12.64
C ARG A 8 23.22 -13.34 11.98
N VAL A 9 22.27 -12.55 12.49
CA VAL A 9 20.92 -12.45 11.91
C VAL A 9 20.95 -11.74 10.55
N LEU A 10 21.81 -10.72 10.39
CA LEU A 10 22.00 -10.02 9.11
C LEU A 10 22.70 -10.88 8.05
N ALA A 11 23.59 -11.78 8.47
CA ALA A 11 24.27 -12.74 7.60
C ALA A 11 23.39 -13.92 7.17
N ASP A 12 22.26 -14.17 7.86
CA ASP A 12 21.37 -15.28 7.56
C ASP A 12 20.68 -15.09 6.19
N PRO A 13 20.83 -16.03 5.24
CA PRO A 13 20.23 -15.94 3.91
C PRO A 13 18.70 -15.90 3.94
N ASN A 14 18.04 -16.49 4.95
CA ASN A 14 16.58 -16.37 5.13
C ASN A 14 16.17 -14.95 5.52
N TYR A 15 16.97 -14.25 6.33
CA TYR A 15 16.70 -12.86 6.71
C TYR A 15 16.83 -11.92 5.51
N ARG A 16 17.81 -12.15 4.64
CA ARG A 16 17.97 -11.39 3.38
C ARG A 16 16.81 -11.65 2.41
N LEU A 17 16.33 -12.89 2.31
CA LEU A 17 15.16 -13.26 1.50
C LEU A 17 13.86 -12.62 2.02
N LEU A 18 13.64 -12.60 3.33
CA LEU A 18 12.53 -11.89 3.96
C LEU A 18 12.60 -10.39 3.71
N LYS A 19 13.78 -9.78 3.92
CA LYS A 19 13.98 -8.34 3.70
C LYS A 19 13.73 -7.95 2.25
N ALA A 20 14.18 -8.76 1.29
CA ALA A 20 13.95 -8.52 -0.13
C ALA A 20 12.48 -8.65 -0.53
N ARG A 21 11.75 -9.66 0.00
CA ARG A 21 10.31 -9.83 -0.26
C ARG A 21 9.49 -8.67 0.32
N ARG A 22 9.80 -8.25 1.55
CA ARG A 22 9.14 -7.13 2.23
C ARG A 22 9.41 -5.79 1.54
N SER A 23 10.65 -5.55 1.11
CA SER A 23 11.03 -4.32 0.43
C SER A 23 10.39 -4.21 -0.97
N ARG A 24 10.27 -5.31 -1.71
CA ARG A 24 9.59 -5.33 -3.00
C ARG A 24 8.10 -5.00 -2.89
N LEU A 25 7.46 -5.46 -1.81
CA LEU A 25 6.06 -5.14 -1.51
C LEU A 25 5.90 -3.64 -1.26
N GLY A 26 6.73 -3.06 -0.38
CA GLY A 26 6.73 -1.62 -0.12
C GLY A 26 6.94 -0.77 -1.37
N TRP A 27 7.91 -1.12 -2.22
CA TRP A 27 8.17 -0.42 -3.49
C TRP A 27 6.99 -0.46 -4.46
N TRP A 28 6.32 -1.61 -4.58
CA TRP A 28 5.11 -1.72 -5.41
C TRP A 28 3.99 -0.81 -4.94
N LEU A 29 3.88 -0.57 -3.64
CA LEU A 29 2.86 0.31 -3.08
C LEU A 29 3.18 1.77 -3.20
N THR A 30 4.44 2.13 -3.00
CA THR A 30 4.91 3.48 -3.31
C THR A 30 4.61 3.80 -4.78
N ALA A 31 4.89 2.86 -5.70
CA ALA A 31 4.56 3.01 -7.11
C ALA A 31 3.04 3.11 -7.36
N ALA A 32 2.23 2.27 -6.71
CA ALA A 32 0.77 2.33 -6.84
C ALA A 32 0.19 3.66 -6.32
N LEU A 33 0.65 4.13 -5.16
CA LEU A 33 0.24 5.42 -4.59
C LEU A 33 0.65 6.58 -5.49
N MET A 34 1.89 6.57 -6.00
CA MET A 34 2.35 7.56 -6.99
C MET A 34 1.47 7.55 -8.23
N LEU A 35 1.14 6.37 -8.78
CA LEU A 35 0.30 6.26 -9.96
C LEU A 35 -1.10 6.83 -9.72
N VAL A 36 -1.72 6.56 -8.56
CA VAL A 36 -3.02 7.13 -8.20
C VAL A 36 -2.93 8.64 -8.02
N TYR A 37 -1.92 9.11 -7.28
CA TYR A 37 -1.75 10.51 -6.98
C TYR A 37 -1.51 11.34 -8.24
N TYR A 38 -0.53 10.95 -9.06
CA TYR A 38 -0.24 11.63 -10.32
C TYR A 38 -1.37 11.42 -11.33
N GLY A 39 -1.99 10.24 -11.40
CA GLY A 39 -3.14 9.99 -12.26
C GLY A 39 -4.32 10.90 -11.93
N PHE A 40 -4.64 11.09 -10.65
CA PHE A 40 -5.71 12.00 -10.22
C PHE A 40 -5.35 13.47 -10.49
N ILE A 41 -4.11 13.88 -10.23
CA ILE A 41 -3.65 15.24 -10.53
C ILE A 41 -3.72 15.54 -12.03
N LEU A 42 -3.28 14.60 -12.88
CA LEU A 42 -3.37 14.74 -14.33
C LEU A 42 -4.84 14.85 -14.77
N LEU A 43 -5.72 14.00 -14.22
CA LEU A 43 -7.14 14.04 -14.54
C LEU A 43 -7.78 15.39 -14.15
N ILE A 44 -7.42 15.95 -12.98
CA ILE A 44 -7.84 17.30 -12.57
C ILE A 44 -7.25 18.38 -13.50
N ALA A 45 -5.98 18.24 -13.88
CA ALA A 45 -5.25 19.26 -14.63
C ALA A 45 -5.74 19.38 -16.09
N PHE A 46 -6.01 18.26 -16.75
CA PHE A 46 -6.38 18.22 -18.17
C PHE A 46 -7.90 18.27 -18.39
N GLU A 47 -8.69 17.61 -17.54
CA GLU A 47 -10.15 17.47 -17.73
C GLU A 47 -10.96 18.33 -16.76
N LYS A 48 -10.41 19.49 -16.37
CA LYS A 48 -11.07 20.44 -15.45
C LYS A 48 -12.45 20.87 -15.92
N GLN A 49 -12.65 21.01 -17.23
CA GLN A 49 -13.92 21.45 -17.83
C GLN A 49 -15.00 20.37 -17.69
N VAL A 50 -14.64 19.10 -17.89
CA VAL A 50 -15.54 17.96 -17.69
C VAL A 50 -15.89 17.81 -16.21
N LEU A 51 -14.90 17.94 -15.31
CA LEU A 51 -15.13 17.88 -13.86
C LEU A 51 -15.98 19.05 -13.33
N ALA A 52 -15.92 20.22 -13.98
CA ALA A 52 -16.74 21.39 -13.66
C ALA A 52 -18.16 21.31 -14.26
N THR A 53 -18.42 20.35 -15.14
CA THR A 53 -19.73 20.15 -15.73
C THR A 53 -20.70 19.68 -14.66
N ARG A 54 -21.82 20.40 -14.51
CA ARG A 54 -22.87 20.08 -13.54
C ARG A 54 -23.64 18.86 -14.00
N ILE A 55 -23.96 17.99 -13.05
CA ILE A 55 -24.83 16.85 -13.27
C ILE A 55 -26.27 17.33 -13.03
N GLY A 56 -27.01 17.56 -14.13
CA GLY A 56 -28.40 18.01 -14.09
C GLY A 56 -28.58 19.45 -13.58
N ALA A 57 -29.76 19.73 -13.00
CA ALA A 57 -30.12 21.06 -12.49
C ALA A 57 -29.51 21.39 -11.10
N GLY A 58 -28.76 20.47 -10.50
CA GLY A 58 -28.19 20.60 -9.17
C GLY A 58 -26.84 21.33 -9.13
N VAL A 59 -26.25 21.37 -7.93
CA VAL A 59 -24.91 21.93 -7.67
C VAL A 59 -23.79 20.89 -7.75
N ILE A 60 -24.12 19.61 -7.91
CA ILE A 60 -23.14 18.52 -7.98
C ILE A 60 -22.48 18.53 -9.36
N THR A 61 -21.16 18.54 -9.40
CA THR A 61 -20.37 18.42 -10.64
C THR A 61 -19.78 17.02 -10.75
N TRP A 62 -19.40 16.62 -11.98
CA TRP A 62 -18.70 15.35 -12.22
C TRP A 62 -17.40 15.20 -11.43
N GLY A 63 -16.82 16.30 -10.94
CA GLY A 63 -15.69 16.28 -10.03
C GLY A 63 -15.94 15.55 -8.71
N ILE A 64 -17.17 15.63 -8.16
CA ILE A 64 -17.48 15.02 -6.86
C ILE A 64 -17.47 13.48 -6.95
N PRO A 65 -18.23 12.83 -7.87
CA PRO A 65 -18.17 11.38 -8.04
C PRO A 65 -16.78 10.85 -8.38
N VAL A 66 -16.05 11.57 -9.24
CA VAL A 66 -14.70 11.16 -9.64
C VAL A 66 -13.73 11.23 -8.46
N GLY A 67 -13.74 12.34 -7.71
CA GLY A 67 -12.93 12.49 -6.50
C GLY A 67 -13.28 11.44 -5.44
N PHE A 68 -14.57 11.16 -5.25
CA PHE A 68 -15.03 10.10 -4.35
C PHE A 68 -14.54 8.71 -4.79
N GLY A 69 -14.59 8.41 -6.10
CA GLY A 69 -14.06 7.17 -6.66
C GLY A 69 -12.57 7.00 -6.36
N VAL A 70 -11.77 8.07 -6.48
CA VAL A 70 -10.34 8.04 -6.14
C VAL A 70 -10.10 7.80 -4.65
N ILE A 71 -10.91 8.40 -3.77
CA ILE A 71 -10.82 8.14 -2.33
C ILE A 71 -11.10 6.67 -2.03
N VAL A 72 -12.20 6.13 -2.54
CA VAL A 72 -12.57 4.71 -2.35
C VAL A 72 -11.47 3.80 -2.88
N PHE A 73 -10.95 4.08 -4.07
CA PHE A 73 -9.84 3.32 -4.67
C PHE A 73 -8.59 3.33 -3.77
N THR A 74 -8.23 4.50 -3.24
CA THR A 74 -7.07 4.67 -2.35
C THR A 74 -7.23 3.87 -1.07
N VAL A 75 -8.42 3.90 -0.46
CA VAL A 75 -8.74 3.12 0.74
C VAL A 75 -8.65 1.63 0.46
N VAL A 76 -9.21 1.15 -0.66
CA VAL A 76 -9.18 -0.27 -1.04
C VAL A 76 -7.75 -0.77 -1.25
N ILE A 77 -6.90 -0.03 -1.97
CA ILE A 77 -5.50 -0.39 -2.15
C ILE A 77 -4.76 -0.42 -0.81
N THR A 78 -4.98 0.59 0.04
CA THR A 78 -4.34 0.67 1.36
C THR A 78 -4.76 -0.51 2.25
N ALA A 79 -6.04 -0.87 2.25
CA ALA A 79 -6.54 -2.02 3.00
C ALA A 79 -5.95 -3.34 2.47
N PHE A 80 -5.95 -3.54 1.15
CA PHE A 80 -5.35 -4.71 0.51
C PHE A 80 -3.86 -4.84 0.88
N TYR A 81 -3.13 -3.73 0.89
CA TYR A 81 -1.76 -3.71 1.36
C TYR A 81 -1.62 -4.18 2.80
N VAL A 82 -2.32 -3.54 3.72
CA VAL A 82 -2.20 -3.84 5.16
C VAL A 82 -2.51 -5.32 5.40
N MET A 83 -3.52 -5.86 4.74
CA MET A 83 -3.82 -7.30 4.78
C MET A 83 -2.67 -8.16 4.24
N ARG A 84 -2.07 -7.77 3.11
CA ARG A 84 -0.97 -8.50 2.49
C ARG A 84 0.32 -8.45 3.31
N ALA A 85 0.62 -7.30 3.92
CA ALA A 85 1.77 -7.09 4.79
C ALA A 85 1.61 -7.80 6.13
N ASN A 86 0.40 -7.80 6.70
CA ASN A 86 0.12 -8.50 7.96
C ASN A 86 0.19 -10.02 7.81
N ARG A 87 -0.19 -10.59 6.66
CA ARG A 87 0.01 -12.03 6.38
C ARG A 87 1.47 -12.49 6.52
N GLU A 88 2.45 -11.61 6.30
CA GLU A 88 3.86 -11.93 6.48
C GLU A 88 4.29 -11.93 7.96
N PHE A 89 3.62 -11.12 8.80
CA PHE A 89 3.79 -11.12 10.25
C PHE A 89 3.10 -12.32 10.92
N ASP A 90 1.93 -12.71 10.42
CA ASP A 90 1.23 -13.92 10.90
C ASP A 90 2.08 -15.18 10.68
N ASP A 91 2.75 -15.29 9.54
CA ASP A 91 3.65 -16.41 9.20
C ASP A 91 4.85 -16.54 10.18
N LEU A 92 5.36 -15.41 10.67
CA LEU A 92 6.42 -15.36 11.68
C LEU A 92 5.88 -15.66 13.07
N THR A 93 4.70 -15.15 13.41
CA THR A 93 4.04 -15.35 14.70
C THR A 93 3.62 -16.80 14.88
N GLU A 94 3.17 -17.46 13.81
CA GLU A 94 2.76 -18.85 13.81
C GLU A 94 3.93 -19.82 14.03
N LYS A 95 5.12 -19.48 13.53
CA LYS A 95 6.36 -20.25 13.80
C LYS A 95 6.82 -20.14 15.25
N VAL A 96 6.72 -18.95 15.85
CA VAL A 96 7.06 -18.76 17.28
C VAL A 96 6.05 -19.48 18.17
N ARG A 97 4.75 -19.43 17.84
CA ARG A 97 3.71 -20.11 18.60
C ARG A 97 3.85 -21.64 18.58
N ARG A 98 4.25 -22.25 17.46
CA ARG A 98 4.48 -23.70 17.38
C ARG A 98 5.74 -24.17 18.12
N GLY A 99 6.78 -23.34 18.20
CA GLY A 99 8.01 -23.65 18.92
C GLY A 99 7.93 -23.48 20.44
N ALA A 100 6.96 -22.73 20.95
CA ALA A 100 6.78 -22.50 22.39
C ALA A 100 5.86 -23.54 23.08
N ILE A 101 5.30 -24.49 22.33
CA ILE A 101 4.44 -25.59 22.84
C ILE A 101 5.15 -26.95 22.65
N GLN A 102 6.49 -26.97 22.55
CA GLN A 102 7.31 -28.18 22.67
C GLN A 102 8.33 -28.03 23.78
#